data_AF-A0A9R0J0G5-F1
#
_entry.id   AF-A0A9R0J0G5-F1
#
_cell.length_a   1.000
_cell.length_b   1.000
_cell.length_c   1.000
_cell.angle_alpha   90.00
_cell.angle_beta   90.00
_cell.angle_gamma   90.00
#
_symmetry.space_group_name_H-M   'P 1'
#
loop_
_entity.id
_entity.type
_entity.pdbx_description
1 polymer ?
#
loop_
_entity_poly.entity_id
_entity_poly.type
_entity_poly.pdbx_seq_one_letter_code
_entity_poly.pdbx_strand_id
1 'polypeptide(L)'
;YDAYSSFFWHTLDCDYPGAVCQDPRFIGGDGITFYFHGKKNKDFCLVSDPNLHINAHFIGKRNKNMGRDFTWVQSIGIMFDKHRLFLGAIKTSEWDDAKDRLSLAFDGEPIFLDETLGSQWSSTSKPQVIITRTSETNNVIIQVQGKLKIMAKVVPITDEDSRVHNYGITNEDRFAHLDLGFKFHALTSRVDGVLGKTYKDDYVSRVKIGVAMPIMGGDREYASSSIFATDCLASKFDGGLEETSLQTMDHASIKCASGMNGQAVVCKR
;
A
#
# COMPACT_ATOMS: atom_id res chain seq x y z
N TYR A 1 5.04 -12.61 -17.84
CA TYR A 1 5.12 -11.16 -17.66
C TYR A 1 5.23 -10.88 -16.17
N ASP A 2 6.46 -10.81 -15.66
CA ASP A 2 6.75 -10.46 -14.26
C ASP A 2 6.63 -8.93 -14.10
N ALA A 3 5.41 -8.42 -13.99
CA ALA A 3 5.19 -7.00 -13.74
C ALA A 3 5.44 -6.71 -12.25
N TYR A 4 6.56 -6.04 -11.94
CA TYR A 4 6.68 -5.29 -10.70
C TYR A 4 5.75 -4.08 -10.83
N SER A 5 4.85 -3.83 -9.85
CA SER A 5 4.42 -2.45 -9.68
C SER A 5 5.56 -1.71 -9.03
N SER A 6 5.80 -0.50 -9.50
CA SER A 6 6.86 0.32 -8.98
C SER A 6 6.33 1.71 -8.75
N PHE A 7 6.56 2.26 -7.58
CA PHE A 7 6.72 3.69 -7.45
C PHE A 7 8.11 3.97 -8.02
N PHE A 8 8.16 4.93 -8.93
CA PHE A 8 9.41 5.47 -9.42
C PHE A 8 9.27 6.98 -9.36
N TRP A 9 10.08 7.59 -8.51
CA TRP A 9 10.19 9.05 -8.41
C TRP A 9 11.23 9.60 -9.38
N HIS A 10 12.27 8.81 -9.69
CA HIS A 10 13.33 9.22 -10.62
C HIS A 10 13.18 8.54 -11.99
N THR A 11 12.26 9.03 -12.80
CA THR A 11 12.48 9.01 -14.25
C THR A 11 12.59 10.47 -14.69
N LEU A 12 13.80 10.84 -15.14
CA LEU A 12 14.23 12.13 -15.71
C LEU A 12 13.42 12.57 -16.97
N ASP A 13 12.27 11.97 -17.24
CA ASP A 13 11.58 12.06 -18.53
C ASP A 13 10.34 12.95 -18.48
N CYS A 14 10.36 13.92 -17.57
CA CYS A 14 9.35 14.95 -17.39
C CYS A 14 9.80 16.32 -17.90
N ASP A 15 11.02 16.42 -18.47
CA ASP A 15 11.64 17.67 -18.89
C ASP A 15 11.16 18.14 -20.26
N TYR A 16 9.85 18.37 -20.42
CA TYR A 16 9.31 19.07 -21.59
C TYR A 16 8.22 20.09 -21.23
N PRO A 17 8.15 21.23 -21.95
CA PRO A 17 7.19 22.29 -21.66
C PRO A 17 5.75 21.77 -21.68
N GLY A 18 5.06 21.90 -20.53
CA GLY A 18 3.67 21.43 -20.35
C GLY A 18 3.52 20.09 -19.62
N ALA A 19 4.61 19.38 -19.33
CA ALA A 19 4.60 18.25 -18.40
C ALA A 19 4.46 18.77 -16.95
N VAL A 20 3.50 18.23 -16.21
CA VAL A 20 3.32 18.50 -14.79
C VAL A 20 3.56 17.18 -14.08
N CYS A 21 4.77 16.98 -13.58
CA CYS A 21 5.12 15.79 -12.79
C CYS A 21 4.86 16.08 -11.32
N GLN A 22 4.07 15.21 -10.69
CA GLN A 22 3.56 15.44 -9.35
C GLN A 22 3.56 14.20 -8.51
N ASP A 23 3.55 14.43 -7.23
CA ASP A 23 3.73 13.38 -6.26
C ASP A 23 2.42 13.12 -5.49
N PRO A 24 2.03 11.85 -5.20
CA PRO A 24 2.62 10.57 -5.63
C PRO A 24 2.18 9.96 -6.96
N ARG A 25 3.19 9.40 -7.65
CA ARG A 25 3.08 8.62 -8.89
C ARG A 25 3.08 7.12 -8.57
N PHE A 26 2.14 6.41 -9.17
CA PHE A 26 1.95 4.97 -9.04
C PHE A 26 2.06 4.33 -10.41
N ILE A 27 2.54 3.08 -10.46
CA ILE A 27 2.41 2.21 -11.62
C ILE A 27 1.52 1.04 -11.21
N GLY A 28 0.37 0.92 -11.86
CA GLY A 28 -0.59 -0.15 -11.60
C GLY A 28 -0.08 -1.53 -12.01
N GLY A 29 -0.79 -2.59 -11.58
CA GLY A 29 -0.56 -3.96 -12.05
C GLY A 29 -0.77 -4.12 -13.55
N ASP A 30 -1.57 -3.24 -14.16
CA ASP A 30 -1.78 -3.09 -15.60
C ASP A 30 -0.62 -2.37 -16.33
N GLY A 31 0.41 -1.93 -15.60
CA GLY A 31 1.54 -1.16 -16.12
C GLY A 31 1.23 0.32 -16.39
N ILE A 32 0.01 0.78 -16.11
CA ILE A 32 -0.39 2.17 -16.36
C ILE A 32 0.08 3.05 -15.21
N THR A 33 0.76 4.15 -15.56
CA THR A 33 1.09 5.21 -14.60
C THR A 33 -0.17 6.01 -14.25
N PHE A 34 -0.38 6.27 -12.96
CA PHE A 34 -1.43 7.16 -12.46
C PHE A 34 -0.97 7.92 -11.21
N TYR A 35 -1.77 8.90 -10.80
CA TYR A 35 -1.51 9.73 -9.63
C TYR A 35 -2.63 9.59 -8.60
N PHE A 36 -2.27 9.61 -7.33
CA PHE A 36 -3.22 9.70 -6.23
C PHE A 36 -2.73 10.76 -5.25
N HIS A 37 -3.41 11.90 -5.21
CA HIS A 37 -2.93 13.04 -4.42
C HIS A 37 -3.02 12.80 -2.91
N GLY A 38 -4.08 12.14 -2.43
CA GLY A 38 -4.33 12.03 -1.00
C GLY A 38 -4.33 13.39 -0.29
N LYS A 39 -4.02 13.37 1.00
CA LYS A 39 -3.88 14.57 1.84
C LYS A 39 -2.70 14.45 2.78
N LYS A 40 -2.07 15.60 3.08
CA LYS A 40 -1.04 15.70 4.11
C LYS A 40 -1.57 15.21 5.46
N ASN A 41 -0.70 14.50 6.19
CA ASN A 41 -0.90 13.97 7.53
C ASN A 41 -2.14 13.07 7.63
N LYS A 42 -2.35 12.22 6.62
CA LYS A 42 -3.45 11.27 6.54
C LYS A 42 -2.97 9.92 6.04
N ASP A 43 -3.67 8.88 6.47
CA ASP A 43 -3.41 7.50 6.07
C ASP A 43 -4.38 7.08 4.98
N PHE A 44 -3.88 6.33 3.99
CA PHE A 44 -4.68 5.84 2.88
C PHE A 44 -4.40 4.37 2.58
N CYS A 45 -5.45 3.61 2.28
CA CYS A 45 -5.37 2.23 1.85
C CYS A 45 -4.90 2.13 0.40
N LEU A 46 -3.68 1.63 0.22
CA LEU A 46 -3.10 1.38 -1.08
C LEU A 46 -3.54 0.05 -1.64
N VAL A 47 -3.54 -0.99 -0.80
CA VAL A 47 -3.91 -2.36 -1.19
C VAL A 47 -4.74 -2.96 -0.07
N SER A 48 -5.88 -3.55 -0.39
CA SER A 48 -6.61 -4.40 0.52
C SER A 48 -7.11 -5.65 -0.19
N ASP A 49 -6.72 -6.79 0.35
CA ASP A 49 -7.13 -8.14 -0.03
C ASP A 49 -7.44 -8.91 1.28
N PRO A 50 -8.15 -10.05 1.26
CA PRO A 50 -8.49 -10.79 2.49
C PRO A 50 -7.31 -11.03 3.44
N ASN A 51 -6.14 -11.37 2.88
CA ASN A 51 -4.97 -11.78 3.64
C ASN A 51 -3.80 -10.76 3.64
N LEU A 52 -4.00 -9.57 3.05
CA LEU A 52 -3.00 -8.52 2.92
C LEU A 52 -3.66 -7.14 2.88
N HIS A 53 -3.25 -6.25 3.77
CA HIS A 53 -3.66 -4.85 3.77
C HIS A 53 -2.43 -3.95 3.87
N ILE A 54 -2.37 -2.91 3.06
CA ILE A 54 -1.27 -1.93 3.04
C ILE A 54 -1.87 -0.54 3.09
N ASN A 55 -1.58 0.18 4.17
CA ASN A 55 -1.81 1.61 4.26
C ASN A 55 -0.51 2.37 4.07
N ALA A 56 -0.63 3.62 3.64
CA ALA A 56 0.46 4.57 3.55
C ALA A 56 0.12 5.87 4.28
N HIS A 57 1.07 6.37 5.06
CA HIS A 57 1.00 7.70 5.66
C HIS A 57 1.56 8.74 4.71
N PHE A 58 0.74 9.74 4.40
CA PHE A 58 1.11 10.81 3.50
C PHE A 58 1.57 12.03 4.29
N ILE A 59 2.78 12.49 4.00
CA ILE A 59 3.27 13.83 4.39
C ILE A 59 3.00 14.80 3.25
N GLY A 60 3.17 16.09 3.50
CA GLY A 60 3.00 17.06 2.44
C GLY A 60 3.35 18.49 2.79
N LYS A 61 3.36 19.33 1.76
CA LYS A 61 3.55 20.78 1.85
C LYS A 61 2.55 21.51 0.98
N ARG A 62 2.00 22.59 1.52
CA ARG A 62 1.16 23.53 0.79
C ARG A 62 1.98 24.76 0.45
N ASN A 63 2.07 25.08 -0.83
CA ASN A 63 2.54 26.39 -1.27
C ASN A 63 1.37 27.40 -1.14
N LYS A 64 1.64 28.61 -0.65
CA LYS A 64 0.64 29.69 -0.50
C LYS A 64 -0.09 30.02 -1.80
N ASN A 65 0.57 29.80 -2.93
CA ASN A 65 0.04 30.09 -4.26
C ASN A 65 -0.69 28.91 -4.91
N MET A 66 -0.87 27.79 -4.20
CA MET A 66 -1.49 26.58 -4.73
C MET A 66 -2.71 26.15 -3.90
N GLY A 67 -3.76 25.72 -4.59
CA GLY A 67 -5.00 25.24 -3.98
C GLY A 67 -4.94 23.82 -3.40
N ARG A 68 -3.83 23.09 -3.61
CA ARG A 68 -3.65 21.69 -3.15
C ARG A 68 -2.32 21.48 -2.45
N ASP A 69 -2.25 20.43 -1.63
CA ASP A 69 -1.01 19.93 -1.04
C ASP A 69 -0.22 19.12 -2.08
N PHE A 70 1.10 19.27 -2.07
CA PHE A 70 1.99 18.23 -2.59
C PHE A 70 2.20 17.19 -1.50
N THR A 71 2.18 15.92 -1.87
CA THR A 71 2.23 14.83 -0.89
C THR A 71 3.23 13.75 -1.28
N TRP A 72 3.75 13.08 -0.26
CA TRP A 72 4.71 11.99 -0.40
C TRP A 72 4.40 10.90 0.63
N VAL A 73 4.77 9.66 0.32
CA VAL A 73 4.59 8.53 1.25
C VAL A 73 5.74 8.52 2.24
N GLN A 74 5.48 8.83 3.51
CA GLN A 74 6.50 8.79 4.56
C GLN A 74 6.67 7.38 5.12
N SER A 75 5.57 6.67 5.29
CA SER A 75 5.58 5.33 5.88
C SER A 75 4.47 4.46 5.31
N ILE A 76 4.64 3.16 5.46
CA ILE A 76 3.64 2.15 5.14
C ILE A 76 3.44 1.22 6.33
N GLY A 77 2.18 0.84 6.55
CA GLY A 77 1.78 -0.21 7.47
C GLY A 77 1.25 -1.38 6.67
N ILE A 78 1.84 -2.55 6.88
CA ILE A 78 1.51 -3.78 6.16
C ILE A 78 0.92 -4.74 7.18
N MET A 79 -0.34 -5.10 7.03
CA MET A 79 -1.02 -6.11 7.82
C MET A 79 -1.19 -7.36 6.97
N PHE A 80 -0.83 -8.52 7.53
CA PHE A 80 -1.04 -9.80 6.88
C PHE A 80 -1.25 -10.85 7.96
N ASP A 81 -2.25 -11.70 7.77
CA ASP A 81 -2.70 -12.66 8.77
C ASP A 81 -2.91 -11.95 10.13
N LYS A 82 -2.09 -12.25 11.14
CA LYS A 82 -2.11 -11.61 12.48
C LYS A 82 -0.94 -10.65 12.72
N HIS A 83 -0.10 -10.44 11.72
CA HIS A 83 1.14 -9.72 11.83
C HIS A 83 1.05 -8.31 11.25
N ARG A 84 1.88 -7.42 11.79
CA ARG A 84 2.00 -6.02 11.36
C ARG A 84 3.47 -5.70 11.11
N LEU A 85 3.77 -5.19 9.94
CA LEU A 85 5.09 -4.68 9.57
C LEU A 85 5.00 -3.19 9.28
N PHE A 86 5.86 -2.41 9.92
CA PHE A 86 6.03 -0.99 9.69
C PHE A 86 7.32 -0.74 8.90
N LEU A 87 7.24 0.16 7.92
CA LEU A 87 8.40 0.76 7.25
C LEU A 87 8.15 2.27 7.15
N GLY A 88 9.12 3.08 7.55
CA GLY A 88 9.03 4.53 7.46
C GLY A 88 10.36 5.22 7.17
N ALA A 89 10.27 6.44 6.68
CA ALA A 89 11.35 7.39 6.55
C ALA A 89 11.42 8.29 7.78
N ILE A 90 12.58 8.32 8.45
CA ILE A 90 12.86 9.21 9.58
C ILE A 90 12.95 10.65 9.06
N LYS A 91 12.20 11.56 9.68
CA LYS A 91 12.22 12.99 9.35
C LYS A 91 13.63 13.55 9.56
N THR A 92 14.10 14.35 8.61
CA THR A 92 15.43 14.97 8.66
C THR A 92 15.35 16.45 8.29
N SER A 93 16.27 17.27 8.79
CA SER A 93 16.46 18.67 8.35
C SER A 93 17.52 18.79 7.26
N GLU A 94 18.52 17.90 7.28
CA GLU A 94 19.60 17.84 6.30
C GLU A 94 19.70 16.44 5.70
N TRP A 95 19.96 16.36 4.40
CA TRP A 95 20.21 15.10 3.73
C TRP A 95 21.70 14.77 3.74
N ASP A 96 22.01 13.51 4.00
CA ASP A 96 23.35 12.95 4.06
C ASP A 96 23.19 11.47 3.75
N ASP A 97 23.71 11.02 2.62
CA ASP A 97 23.57 9.64 2.16
C ASP A 97 24.22 8.65 3.13
N ALA A 98 25.18 9.07 3.96
CA ALA A 98 25.82 8.22 4.96
C ALA A 98 24.98 8.04 6.24
N LYS A 99 23.86 8.74 6.39
CA LYS A 99 22.97 8.60 7.55
C LYS A 99 21.75 7.76 7.19
N ASP A 100 21.56 6.67 7.92
CA ASP A 100 20.38 5.82 7.76
C ASP A 100 19.13 6.53 8.28
N ARG A 101 18.06 6.49 7.48
CA ARG A 101 16.76 7.08 7.80
C ARG A 101 15.64 6.05 7.72
N LEU A 102 15.96 4.77 7.78
CA LEU A 102 14.97 3.70 7.85
C LEU A 102 14.43 3.56 9.27
N SER A 103 13.11 3.45 9.38
CA SER A 103 12.43 3.03 10.61
C SER A 103 11.64 1.77 10.32
N LEU A 104 11.96 0.68 11.01
CA LEU A 104 11.36 -0.63 10.82
C LEU A 104 10.83 -1.14 12.16
N ALA A 105 9.65 -1.76 12.15
CA ALA A 105 9.13 -2.48 13.31
C ALA A 105 8.26 -3.65 12.87
N PHE A 106 8.33 -4.76 13.60
CA PHE A 106 7.52 -5.95 13.36
C PHE A 106 6.73 -6.31 14.63
N ASP A 107 5.42 -6.42 14.50
CA ASP A 107 4.44 -6.62 15.57
C ASP A 107 4.49 -5.60 16.72
N GLY A 108 5.12 -4.44 16.49
CA GLY A 108 5.30 -3.38 17.47
C GLY A 108 6.72 -3.30 18.03
N GLU A 109 7.54 -4.31 17.77
CA GLU A 109 8.95 -4.35 18.19
C GLU A 109 9.85 -3.72 17.13
N PRO A 110 10.71 -2.76 17.48
CA PRO A 110 11.67 -2.16 16.54
C PRO A 110 12.63 -3.20 15.95
N ILE A 111 12.95 -3.04 14.67
CA ILE A 111 13.98 -3.84 13.99
C ILE A 111 15.22 -2.98 13.81
N PHE A 112 16.37 -3.51 14.25
CA PHE A 112 17.68 -2.92 14.01
C PHE A 112 18.46 -3.79 13.03
N LEU A 113 18.96 -3.15 11.97
CA LEU A 113 19.79 -3.77 10.94
C LEU A 113 21.11 -3.03 10.89
N ASP A 114 22.22 -3.75 11.02
CA ASP A 114 23.56 -3.19 10.85
C ASP A 114 23.65 -2.44 9.51
N GLU A 115 24.29 -1.27 9.50
CA GLU A 115 24.46 -0.40 8.31
C GLU A 115 25.52 -0.97 7.36
N THR A 116 25.33 -2.21 6.93
CA THR A 116 26.22 -2.94 6.02
C THR A 116 25.42 -3.57 4.89
N LEU A 117 26.00 -3.57 3.70
CA LEU A 117 25.40 -4.21 2.53
C LEU A 117 25.16 -5.70 2.81
N GLY A 118 23.93 -6.16 2.57
CA GLY A 118 23.55 -7.56 2.78
C GLY A 118 23.18 -7.91 4.22
N SER A 119 23.26 -6.96 5.17
CA SER A 119 22.70 -7.14 6.52
C SER A 119 21.25 -7.58 6.44
N GLN A 120 20.90 -8.60 7.23
CA GLN A 120 19.61 -9.26 7.13
C GLN A 120 18.99 -9.48 8.51
N TRP A 121 17.68 -9.26 8.56
CA TRP A 121 16.82 -9.61 9.68
C TRP A 121 15.75 -10.57 9.18
N SER A 122 15.38 -11.55 10.02
CA SER A 122 14.29 -12.47 9.71
C SER A 122 13.40 -12.69 10.92
N SER A 123 12.10 -12.78 10.69
CA SER A 123 11.14 -13.15 11.73
C SER A 123 11.12 -14.66 11.96
N THR A 124 10.69 -15.07 13.15
CA THR A 124 10.38 -16.46 13.49
C THR A 124 8.91 -16.82 13.23
N SER A 125 8.12 -15.86 12.72
CA SER A 125 6.71 -16.02 12.43
C SER A 125 6.45 -16.83 11.15
N LYS A 126 5.20 -17.22 10.94
CA LYS A 126 4.71 -17.71 9.65
C LYS A 126 3.54 -16.82 9.18
N PRO A 127 3.61 -16.27 7.96
CA PRO A 127 4.72 -16.34 7.00
C PRO A 127 5.98 -15.66 7.52
N GLN A 128 7.14 -16.12 7.06
CA GLN A 128 8.43 -15.52 7.40
C GLN A 128 8.54 -14.15 6.73
N VAL A 129 9.03 -13.16 7.48
CA VAL A 129 9.47 -11.87 6.97
C VAL A 129 10.98 -11.87 6.90
N ILE A 130 11.54 -11.48 5.76
CA ILE A 130 12.98 -11.27 5.58
C ILE A 130 13.18 -9.83 5.13
N ILE A 131 14.06 -9.10 5.81
CA ILE A 131 14.46 -7.74 5.46
C ILE A 131 15.95 -7.76 5.20
N THR A 132 16.38 -7.33 4.03
CA THR A 132 17.79 -7.33 3.62
C THR A 132 18.19 -5.95 3.12
N ARG A 133 19.29 -5.41 3.63
CA ARG A 133 19.89 -4.17 3.13
C ARG A 133 20.48 -4.38 1.75
N THR A 134 20.17 -3.47 0.82
CA THR A 134 20.77 -3.44 -0.53
C THR A 134 21.77 -2.31 -0.70
N SER A 135 22.01 -1.53 0.36
CA SER A 135 23.06 -0.52 0.51
C SER A 135 23.37 -0.39 2.00
N GLU A 136 24.46 0.28 2.37
CA GLU A 136 24.80 0.55 3.77
C GLU A 136 23.67 1.30 4.49
N THR A 137 23.07 2.29 3.82
CA THR A 137 21.96 3.10 4.34
C THR A 137 20.78 3.14 3.38
N ASN A 138 19.61 3.47 3.92
CA ASN A 138 18.41 3.94 3.22
C ASN A 138 17.74 2.97 2.23
N ASN A 139 18.31 1.79 1.96
CA ASN A 139 17.79 0.85 0.96
C ASN A 139 17.62 -0.56 1.51
N VAL A 140 16.40 -1.09 1.43
CA VAL A 140 16.07 -2.47 1.85
C VAL A 140 15.17 -3.17 0.84
N ILE A 141 15.31 -4.48 0.79
CA ILE A 141 14.32 -5.40 0.23
C ILE A 141 13.61 -6.08 1.39
N ILE A 142 12.29 -6.03 1.39
CA ILE A 142 11.42 -6.74 2.33
C ILE A 142 10.71 -7.86 1.58
N GLN A 143 10.70 -9.07 2.13
CA GLN A 143 9.98 -10.21 1.58
C GLN A 143 9.08 -10.79 2.66
N VAL A 144 7.78 -10.85 2.39
CA VAL A 144 6.80 -11.60 3.18
C VAL A 144 6.48 -12.86 2.42
N GLN A 145 6.92 -14.01 2.96
CA GLN A 145 6.88 -15.30 2.26
C GLN A 145 5.49 -15.60 1.68
N GLY A 146 5.44 -15.85 0.37
CA GLY A 146 4.21 -16.18 -0.34
C GLY A 146 3.23 -15.03 -0.56
N LYS A 147 3.49 -13.83 -0.02
CA LYS A 147 2.56 -12.69 -0.10
C LYS A 147 3.09 -11.57 -0.98
N LEU A 148 4.26 -11.01 -0.65
CA LEU A 148 4.82 -9.89 -1.41
C LEU A 148 6.34 -9.72 -1.25
N LYS A 149 6.92 -8.94 -2.15
CA LYS A 149 8.27 -8.37 -2.07
C LYS A 149 8.17 -6.85 -2.24
N ILE A 150 8.85 -6.11 -1.37
CA ILE A 150 8.99 -4.65 -1.45
C ILE A 150 10.45 -4.32 -1.71
N MET A 151 10.72 -3.45 -2.66
CA MET A 151 11.97 -2.70 -2.77
C MET A 151 11.72 -1.32 -2.19
N ALA A 152 12.42 -0.92 -1.15
CA ALA A 152 12.21 0.36 -0.50
C ALA A 152 13.49 1.17 -0.43
N LYS A 153 13.38 2.45 -0.78
CA LYS A 153 14.44 3.43 -0.63
C LYS A 153 13.91 4.66 0.07
N VAL A 154 14.63 5.16 1.07
CA VAL A 154 14.40 6.49 1.63
C VAL A 154 15.12 7.51 0.74
N VAL A 155 14.41 8.53 0.29
CA VAL A 155 14.95 9.60 -0.58
C VAL A 155 14.60 10.98 -0.01
N PRO A 156 15.44 12.01 -0.25
CA PRO A 156 15.10 13.39 0.06
C PRO A 156 14.21 13.96 -1.04
N ILE A 157 13.49 15.04 -0.70
CA ILE A 157 13.10 16.03 -1.71
C ILE A 157 14.30 16.96 -1.94
N THR A 158 14.81 17.01 -3.16
CA THR A 158 15.98 17.84 -3.47
C THR A 158 15.58 19.31 -3.66
N ASP A 159 16.57 20.21 -3.55
CA ASP A 159 16.36 21.63 -3.82
C ASP A 159 15.95 21.85 -5.29
N GLU A 160 16.43 20.99 -6.19
CA GLU A 160 16.07 21.01 -7.61
C GLU A 160 14.62 20.59 -7.84
N ASP A 161 14.16 19.49 -7.22
CA ASP A 161 12.74 19.08 -7.27
C ASP A 161 11.85 20.22 -6.75
N SER A 162 12.25 20.81 -5.62
CA SER A 162 11.52 21.94 -5.03
C SER A 162 11.46 23.15 -5.95
N ARG A 163 12.54 23.45 -6.69
CA ARG A 163 12.62 24.56 -7.64
C ARG A 163 11.76 24.30 -8.88
N VAL A 164 11.88 23.12 -9.47
CA VAL A 164 11.18 22.73 -10.71
C VAL A 164 9.67 22.64 -10.47
N HIS A 165 9.25 22.05 -9.36
CA HIS A 165 7.83 21.84 -9.04
C HIS A 165 7.23 22.92 -8.14
N ASN A 166 8.02 23.90 -7.72
CA ASN A 166 7.62 24.99 -6.84
C ASN A 166 7.02 24.48 -5.51
N TYR A 167 7.63 23.44 -4.93
CA TYR A 167 7.21 22.89 -3.63
C TYR A 167 7.44 23.88 -2.48
N GLY A 168 8.48 24.72 -2.60
CA GLY A 168 8.87 25.67 -1.56
C GLY A 168 9.46 24.97 -0.33
N ILE A 169 10.20 23.87 -0.51
CA ILE A 169 10.96 23.21 0.56
C ILE A 169 12.01 24.17 1.13
N THR A 170 12.17 24.13 2.44
CA THR A 170 13.17 24.90 3.21
C THR A 170 13.96 23.94 4.09
N ASN A 171 15.13 24.36 4.59
CA ASN A 171 16.00 23.52 5.44
C ASN A 171 15.34 23.06 6.75
N GLU A 172 14.26 23.73 7.18
CA GLU A 172 13.52 23.37 8.39
C GLU A 172 12.63 22.12 8.20
N ASP A 173 12.33 21.75 6.95
CA ASP A 173 11.42 20.65 6.58
C ASP A 173 11.90 19.94 5.30
N ARG A 174 13.16 19.49 5.25
CA ARG A 174 13.65 18.66 4.14
C ARG A 174 13.08 17.25 4.27
N PHE A 175 11.87 17.06 3.76
CA PHE A 175 11.15 15.81 3.87
C PHE A 175 11.98 14.64 3.30
N ALA A 176 12.06 13.57 4.09
CA ALA A 176 12.47 12.25 3.62
C ALA A 176 11.20 11.43 3.40
N HIS A 177 11.13 10.70 2.29
CA HIS A 177 10.00 9.86 1.94
C HIS A 177 10.46 8.54 1.31
N LEU A 178 9.50 7.66 1.08
CA LEU A 178 9.74 6.35 0.51
C LEU A 178 9.56 6.36 -1.01
N ASP A 179 10.52 5.75 -1.68
CA ASP A 179 10.38 5.16 -3.02
C ASP A 179 10.16 3.66 -2.87
N LEU A 180 9.12 3.11 -3.51
CA LEU A 180 8.56 1.78 -3.19
C LEU A 180 8.28 0.96 -4.44
N GLY A 181 8.93 -0.18 -4.64
CA GLY A 181 8.52 -1.19 -5.61
C GLY A 181 7.77 -2.32 -4.95
N PHE A 182 6.58 -2.69 -5.42
CA PHE A 182 5.83 -3.84 -4.92
C PHE A 182 5.70 -4.95 -5.99
N LYS A 183 6.05 -6.17 -5.58
CA LYS A 183 5.67 -7.40 -6.29
C LYS A 183 4.78 -8.22 -5.40
N PHE A 184 3.53 -8.43 -5.81
CA PHE A 184 2.58 -9.27 -5.09
C PHE A 184 2.57 -10.68 -5.67
N HIS A 185 2.35 -11.69 -4.82
CA HIS A 185 2.42 -13.11 -5.20
C HIS A 185 1.07 -13.83 -5.12
N ALA A 186 0.16 -13.40 -4.25
CA ALA A 186 -1.06 -14.13 -3.93
C ALA A 186 -2.28 -13.20 -3.68
N LEU A 187 -2.47 -12.19 -4.53
CA LEU A 187 -3.67 -11.36 -4.49
C LEU A 187 -4.87 -12.13 -5.02
N THR A 188 -6.02 -12.02 -4.36
CA THR A 188 -7.28 -12.59 -4.85
C THR A 188 -7.99 -11.65 -5.81
N SER A 189 -9.03 -12.15 -6.49
CA SER A 189 -9.93 -11.31 -7.30
C SER A 189 -10.73 -10.29 -6.47
N ARG A 190 -10.70 -10.39 -5.13
CA ARG A 190 -11.33 -9.42 -4.22
C ARG A 190 -10.48 -8.18 -4.01
N VAL A 191 -9.20 -8.17 -4.41
CA VAL A 191 -8.26 -7.08 -4.14
C VAL A 191 -8.81 -5.72 -4.57
N ASP A 192 -8.61 -4.71 -3.72
CA ASP A 192 -9.04 -3.33 -3.91
C ASP A 192 -8.01 -2.37 -3.28
N GLY A 193 -8.31 -1.08 -3.23
CA GLY A 193 -7.40 -0.03 -2.79
C GLY A 193 -6.90 0.82 -3.96
N VAL A 194 -6.20 1.93 -3.65
CA VAL A 194 -5.68 2.86 -4.66
C VAL A 194 -4.87 2.12 -5.73
N LEU A 195 -3.93 1.29 -5.30
CA LEU A 195 -3.08 0.46 -6.14
C LEU A 195 -3.69 -0.92 -6.36
N GLY A 196 -4.26 -1.53 -5.32
CA GLY A 196 -4.69 -2.92 -5.35
C GLY A 196 -5.73 -3.22 -6.43
N LYS A 197 -6.68 -2.32 -6.70
CA LYS A 197 -7.70 -2.55 -7.75
C LYS A 197 -7.11 -2.73 -9.16
N THR A 198 -5.91 -2.19 -9.42
CA THR A 198 -5.24 -2.30 -10.72
C THR A 198 -4.68 -3.70 -10.99
N TYR A 199 -4.74 -4.59 -9.99
CA TYR A 199 -4.30 -5.99 -10.07
C TYR A 199 -5.43 -6.97 -10.37
N LYS A 200 -6.68 -6.52 -10.47
CA LYS A 200 -7.79 -7.40 -10.81
C LYS A 200 -7.79 -7.71 -12.31
N ASP A 201 -8.07 -8.96 -12.67
CA ASP A 201 -8.17 -9.39 -14.07
C ASP A 201 -9.26 -8.64 -14.86
N ASP A 202 -10.35 -8.24 -14.17
CA ASP A 202 -11.47 -7.50 -14.74
C ASP A 202 -11.29 -5.98 -14.65
N TYR A 203 -10.12 -5.49 -14.21
CA TYR A 203 -9.88 -4.06 -14.07
C TYR A 203 -9.74 -3.40 -15.44
N VAL A 204 -10.68 -2.51 -15.74
CA VAL A 204 -10.58 -1.59 -16.87
C VAL A 204 -10.21 -0.21 -16.32
N SER A 205 -9.02 0.26 -16.72
CA SER A 205 -8.52 1.55 -16.28
C SER A 205 -9.49 2.67 -16.66
N ARG A 206 -9.99 3.38 -15.64
CA ARG A 206 -10.91 4.52 -15.79
C ARG A 206 -10.18 5.84 -15.92
N VAL A 207 -8.84 5.82 -15.83
CA VAL A 207 -8.08 7.03 -16.00
C VAL A 207 -8.08 7.46 -17.46
N LYS A 208 -8.08 8.78 -17.71
CA LYS A 208 -8.06 9.31 -19.07
C LYS A 208 -6.69 9.05 -19.69
N ILE A 209 -6.57 7.96 -20.44
CA ILE A 209 -5.38 7.61 -21.22
C ILE A 209 -5.12 8.75 -22.22
N GLY A 210 -3.90 9.29 -22.23
CA GLY A 210 -3.51 10.46 -23.05
C GLY A 210 -3.53 11.81 -22.34
N VAL A 211 -3.92 11.86 -21.06
CA VAL A 211 -3.72 13.04 -20.20
C VAL A 211 -2.44 12.89 -19.39
N ALA A 212 -1.67 13.97 -19.23
CA ALA A 212 -0.36 13.95 -18.55
C ALA A 212 -0.43 13.48 -17.08
N MET A 213 -1.55 13.72 -16.39
CA MET A 213 -1.77 13.32 -14.99
C MET A 213 -3.13 12.63 -14.80
N PRO A 214 -3.21 11.32 -15.07
CA PRO A 214 -4.40 10.55 -14.78
C PRO A 214 -4.56 10.37 -13.26
N ILE A 215 -5.55 11.02 -12.66
CA ILE A 215 -5.83 10.92 -11.22
C ILE A 215 -6.78 9.76 -10.94
N MET A 216 -6.46 8.96 -9.93
CA MET A 216 -7.22 7.77 -9.56
C MET A 216 -7.88 7.93 -8.19
N GLY A 217 -9.20 7.70 -8.12
CA GLY A 217 -9.92 7.65 -6.85
C GLY A 217 -10.10 9.01 -6.18
N GLY A 218 -10.68 9.00 -4.98
CA GLY A 218 -10.81 10.18 -4.13
C GLY A 218 -10.50 9.88 -2.68
N ASP A 219 -10.04 10.88 -1.93
CA ASP A 219 -9.55 10.73 -0.55
C ASP A 219 -10.51 9.97 0.36
N ARG A 220 -11.83 10.21 0.22
CA ARG A 220 -12.86 9.59 1.06
C ARG A 220 -12.93 8.08 0.93
N GLU A 221 -12.68 7.54 -0.26
CA GLU A 221 -12.79 6.11 -0.55
C GLU A 221 -11.68 5.31 0.13
N TYR A 222 -10.49 5.89 0.16
CA TYR A 222 -9.28 5.21 0.61
C TYR A 222 -8.77 5.69 1.97
N ALA A 223 -9.37 6.72 2.56
CA ALA A 223 -8.97 7.20 3.89
C ALA A 223 -9.06 6.09 4.93
N SER A 224 -7.98 5.96 5.71
CA SER A 224 -7.89 5.08 6.87
C SER A 224 -7.70 5.94 8.13
N SER A 225 -8.20 5.47 9.28
CA SER A 225 -8.06 6.23 10.54
C SER A 225 -6.66 6.16 11.15
N SER A 226 -5.87 5.14 10.79
CA SER A 226 -4.46 5.02 11.20
C SER A 226 -3.68 4.10 10.26
N ILE A 227 -2.35 4.13 10.36
CA ILE A 227 -1.45 3.29 9.56
C ILE A 227 -1.74 1.78 9.65
N PHE A 228 -2.36 1.31 10.75
CA PHE A 228 -2.76 -0.09 10.93
C PHE A 228 -4.28 -0.30 11.05
N ALA A 229 -5.09 0.72 10.72
CA ALA A 229 -6.54 0.55 10.66
C ALA A 229 -6.98 -0.06 9.34
N THR A 230 -8.02 -0.87 9.36
CA THR A 230 -8.58 -1.58 8.20
C THR A 230 -9.97 -1.06 7.85
N ASP A 231 -10.24 0.22 8.15
CA ASP A 231 -11.56 0.84 8.16
C ASP A 231 -11.88 1.70 6.93
N CYS A 232 -10.99 1.71 5.92
CA CYS A 232 -11.27 2.37 4.65
C CYS A 232 -12.46 1.72 3.92
N LEU A 233 -13.15 2.48 3.07
CA LEU A 233 -14.31 1.97 2.32
C LEU A 233 -13.93 0.88 1.30
N ALA A 234 -12.69 0.90 0.82
CA ALA A 234 -12.13 -0.12 -0.06
C ALA A 234 -11.68 -1.39 0.68
N SER A 235 -11.79 -1.46 2.01
CA SER A 235 -11.25 -2.58 2.79
C SER A 235 -11.90 -3.91 2.44
N LYS A 236 -11.05 -4.91 2.24
CA LYS A 236 -11.37 -6.31 1.97
C LYS A 236 -10.70 -7.25 2.98
N PHE A 237 -9.95 -6.68 3.92
CA PHE A 237 -9.11 -7.42 4.83
C PHE A 237 -9.94 -8.06 5.94
N ASP A 238 -9.79 -9.38 6.09
CA ASP A 238 -10.44 -10.19 7.13
C ASP A 238 -9.41 -10.96 7.97
N GLY A 239 -8.12 -10.65 7.80
CA GLY A 239 -7.02 -11.29 8.53
C GLY A 239 -6.69 -12.70 8.03
N GLY A 240 -7.15 -13.06 6.83
CA GLY A 240 -6.95 -14.41 6.30
C GLY A 240 -7.64 -15.49 7.14
N LEU A 241 -8.65 -15.10 7.94
CA LEU A 241 -9.67 -16.04 8.37
C LEU A 241 -10.35 -16.46 7.07
N GLU A 242 -9.99 -17.64 6.56
CA GLU A 242 -10.89 -18.36 5.67
C GLU A 242 -12.27 -18.21 6.30
N GLU A 243 -13.26 -17.78 5.51
CA GLU A 243 -14.63 -18.11 5.84
C GLU A 243 -14.55 -19.59 6.17
N THR A 244 -14.64 -19.92 7.46
CA THR A 244 -15.03 -21.25 7.86
C THR A 244 -16.35 -21.33 7.14
N SER A 245 -16.35 -22.01 5.99
CA SER A 245 -17.55 -22.29 5.22
C SER A 245 -18.52 -22.63 6.31
N LEU A 246 -19.57 -21.82 6.48
CA LEU A 246 -20.71 -22.24 7.27
C LEU A 246 -20.99 -23.59 6.64
N GLN A 247 -20.57 -24.67 7.31
CA GLN A 247 -20.93 -26.01 6.96
C GLN A 247 -22.42 -25.85 6.93
N THR A 248 -22.95 -25.90 5.72
CA THR A 248 -24.35 -25.86 5.44
C THR A 248 -24.86 -26.93 6.37
N MET A 249 -25.47 -26.53 7.48
CA MET A 249 -26.04 -27.48 8.43
C MET A 249 -26.96 -28.27 7.54
N ASP A 250 -26.57 -29.51 7.33
CA ASP A 250 -27.20 -30.45 6.44
C ASP A 250 -28.69 -30.31 6.73
N HIS A 251 -29.43 -29.72 5.79
CA HIS A 251 -30.87 -29.64 5.91
C HIS A 251 -31.31 -31.08 5.81
N ALA A 252 -31.40 -31.74 6.97
CA ALA A 252 -31.98 -33.05 7.12
C ALA A 252 -33.25 -33.04 6.28
N SER A 253 -33.27 -33.87 5.26
CA SER A 253 -34.34 -33.92 4.29
C SER A 253 -35.59 -34.42 5.01
N ILE A 254 -36.36 -33.48 5.57
CA ILE A 254 -37.64 -33.77 6.18
C ILE A 254 -38.58 -34.17 5.05
N LYS A 255 -38.77 -35.48 4.87
CA LYS A 255 -39.80 -36.04 4.00
C LYS A 255 -41.14 -35.98 4.74
N CYS A 256 -41.92 -34.91 4.53
CA CYS A 256 -43.31 -34.89 4.96
C CYS A 256 -44.17 -35.53 3.85
N ALA A 257 -44.88 -36.61 4.18
CA ALA A 257 -45.86 -37.23 3.29
C ALA A 257 -47.27 -36.71 3.63
N SER A 258 -48.02 -36.27 2.62
CA SER A 258 -49.42 -35.88 2.81
C SER A 258 -50.31 -37.12 2.73
N GLY A 259 -50.99 -37.43 3.82
CA GLY A 259 -52.08 -38.40 3.81
C GLY A 259 -53.26 -37.87 3.00
N MET A 260 -53.77 -38.67 2.08
CA MET A 260 -54.97 -38.35 1.33
C MET A 260 -56.18 -38.33 2.29
N ASN A 261 -56.66 -37.12 2.56
CA ASN A 261 -57.89 -36.71 3.28
C ASN A 261 -57.66 -36.10 4.68
N GLY A 262 -57.64 -34.76 4.73
CA GLY A 262 -58.02 -33.96 5.91
C GLY A 262 -56.87 -33.44 6.78
N GLN A 263 -56.68 -32.11 6.75
CA GLN A 263 -55.95 -31.22 7.68
C GLN A 263 -55.13 -31.86 8.83
N ALA A 264 -53.85 -32.18 8.57
CA ALA A 264 -52.71 -31.87 9.45
C ALA A 264 -51.41 -32.46 8.87
N VAL A 265 -50.34 -31.67 8.82
CA VAL A 265 -48.98 -32.15 8.55
C VAL A 265 -48.26 -32.28 9.89
N VAL A 266 -47.89 -33.50 10.28
CA VAL A 266 -47.04 -33.74 11.46
C VAL A 266 -45.67 -34.16 10.95
N CYS A 267 -44.67 -33.30 11.12
CA CYS A 267 -43.28 -33.65 10.85
C CYS A 267 -42.58 -33.90 12.20
N LYS A 268 -42.08 -35.12 12.41
CA LYS A 268 -41.22 -35.47 13.56
C LYS A 268 -39.75 -35.35 13.16
N ARG A 269 -38.94 -34.99 14.15
CA ARG A 269 -37.49 -34.86 14.05
C ARG A 269 -36.84 -36.24 14.08
#